data_AF-A0A4U0V522-F1
#
_entry.id   AF-A0A4U0V522-F1
#
_cell.length_a   1.000
_cell.length_b   1.000
_cell.length_c   1.000
_cell.angle_alpha   90.00
_cell.angle_beta   90.00
_cell.angle_gamma   90.00
#
_symmetry.space_group_name_H-M   'P 1'
#
loop_
_entity.id
_entity.type
_entity.pdbx_description
1 polymer ?
#
loop_
_entity_poly.entity_id
_entity_poly.type
_entity_poly.pdbx_seq_one_letter_code
_entity_poly.pdbx_strand_id
1 'polypeptide(L)'
;MPERALITLAQDAEDASSGLRVFRDSLPRNATQITGVIGEFFAISATLRQLDSAEGDPRLQPSFYRIREDVGLLCRSLQTTVGDVFAMFARSRDRSRQMVWEDLQHKMNQDEGEGLLDRLRCYRGVLQALFDVVIGRWPSSLVELRRQLANLAAAQGVPSSSSGRYIT
;
A
#
# COMPACT_ATOMS: atom_id res chain seq x y z
N MET A 1 13.64 -10.82 4.62
CA MET A 1 12.64 -9.87 5.14
C MET A 1 12.70 -9.96 6.65
N PRO A 2 12.62 -8.83 7.40
CA PRO A 2 12.46 -8.92 8.85
C PRO A 2 11.22 -9.76 9.15
N GLU A 3 11.31 -10.56 10.20
CA GLU A 3 10.25 -11.46 10.66
C GLU A 3 8.96 -10.64 10.84
N ARG A 4 7.92 -10.94 10.04
CA ARG A 4 6.56 -10.34 10.07
C ARG A 4 6.34 -8.95 9.46
N ALA A 5 7.11 -8.55 8.45
CA ALA A 5 6.88 -7.28 7.73
C ALA A 5 5.43 -7.12 7.18
N LEU A 6 4.80 -8.20 6.72
CA LEU A 6 3.44 -8.18 6.17
C LEU A 6 2.37 -7.93 7.24
N ILE A 7 2.50 -8.57 8.40
CA ILE A 7 1.57 -8.38 9.52
C ILE A 7 1.67 -6.98 10.11
N THR A 8 2.88 -6.45 10.29
CA THR A 8 3.05 -5.06 10.76
C THR A 8 2.37 -4.10 9.80
N LEU A 9 2.57 -4.25 8.50
CA LEU A 9 1.96 -3.36 7.52
C LEU A 9 0.43 -3.51 7.44
N ALA A 10 -0.09 -4.71 7.69
CA ALA A 10 -1.53 -4.94 7.81
C ALA A 10 -2.13 -4.22 9.03
N GLN A 11 -1.42 -4.22 10.16
CA GLN A 11 -1.80 -3.48 11.37
C GLN A 11 -1.75 -1.97 11.10
N ASP A 12 -0.69 -1.47 10.46
CA ASP A 12 -0.57 -0.05 10.13
C ASP A 12 -1.73 0.42 9.21
N ALA A 13 -2.18 -0.42 8.27
CA ALA A 13 -3.33 -0.12 7.42
C ALA A 13 -4.66 -0.05 8.22
N GLU A 14 -4.85 -0.92 9.22
CA GLU A 14 -6.00 -0.88 10.12
C GLU A 14 -5.98 0.35 11.04
N ASP A 15 -4.80 0.73 11.53
CA ASP A 15 -4.60 1.93 12.34
C ASP A 15 -4.85 3.19 11.50
N ALA A 16 -4.38 3.23 10.25
CA ALA A 16 -4.69 4.29 9.29
C ALA A 16 -6.19 4.40 9.05
N SER A 17 -6.88 3.27 8.86
CA SER A 17 -8.34 3.22 8.72
C SER A 17 -9.06 3.79 9.95
N SER A 18 -8.58 3.45 11.14
CA SER A 18 -9.16 3.90 12.41
C SER A 18 -8.99 5.42 12.59
N GLY A 19 -7.79 5.94 12.31
CA GLY A 19 -7.54 7.39 12.34
C GLY A 19 -8.38 8.16 11.32
N LEU A 20 -8.58 7.62 10.12
CA LEU A 20 -9.40 8.24 9.07
C LEU A 20 -10.88 8.35 9.43
N ARG A 21 -11.42 7.51 10.33
CA ARG A 21 -12.82 7.66 10.80
C ARG A 21 -13.05 9.02 11.47
N VAL A 22 -12.08 9.50 12.24
CA VAL A 22 -12.14 10.83 12.89
C VAL A 22 -12.17 11.94 11.83
N PHE A 23 -11.42 11.78 10.74
CA PHE A 23 -11.43 12.72 9.61
C PHE A 23 -12.75 12.68 8.86
N ARG A 24 -13.27 11.49 8.54
CA ARG A 24 -14.57 11.31 7.89
C ARG A 24 -15.68 12.05 8.63
N ASP A 25 -15.71 11.90 9.96
CA ASP A 25 -16.75 12.50 10.79
C ASP A 25 -16.57 14.02 10.94
N SER A 26 -15.33 14.52 10.85
CA SER A 26 -15.02 15.95 10.90
C SER A 26 -15.18 16.66 9.55
N LEU A 27 -15.07 15.94 8.43
CA LEU A 27 -15.01 16.49 7.07
C LEU A 27 -16.16 15.95 6.21
N PRO A 28 -17.41 16.40 6.44
CA PRO A 28 -18.60 15.80 5.79
C PRO A 28 -18.57 15.91 4.26
N ARG A 29 -17.94 16.96 3.72
CA ARG A 29 -17.77 17.13 2.26
C ARG A 29 -16.86 16.06 1.63
N ASN A 30 -15.93 15.50 2.42
CA ASN A 30 -14.99 14.47 1.98
C ASN A 30 -15.36 13.06 2.49
N ALA A 31 -16.47 12.92 3.22
CA ALA A 31 -16.82 11.69 3.92
C ALA A 31 -16.90 10.46 2.99
N THR A 32 -17.45 10.61 1.79
CA THR A 32 -17.50 9.53 0.78
C THR A 32 -16.11 9.11 0.31
N GLN A 33 -15.24 10.07 0.01
CA GLN A 33 -13.87 9.80 -0.42
C GLN A 33 -13.08 9.09 0.69
N ILE A 34 -13.17 9.60 1.93
CA ILE A 34 -12.50 9.02 3.10
C ILE A 34 -13.03 7.61 3.38
N THR A 35 -14.34 7.37 3.22
CA THR A 35 -14.94 6.04 3.36
C THR A 35 -14.38 5.06 2.33
N GLY A 36 -14.18 5.51 1.08
CA GLY A 36 -13.50 4.70 0.06
C GLY A 36 -12.07 4.33 0.47
N VAL A 37 -11.29 5.31 0.94
CA VAL A 37 -9.91 5.08 1.42
C VAL A 37 -9.87 4.08 2.58
N ILE A 38 -10.77 4.22 3.56
CA ILE A 38 -10.91 3.27 4.67
C ILE A 38 -11.20 1.86 4.16
N GLY A 39 -12.11 1.72 3.19
CA GLY A 39 -12.45 0.43 2.58
C GLY A 39 -11.26 -0.23 1.92
N GLU A 40 -10.45 0.52 1.17
CA GLU A 40 -9.26 -0.04 0.52
C GLU A 40 -8.17 -0.44 1.53
N PHE A 41 -7.96 0.32 2.61
CA PHE A 41 -7.02 -0.10 3.66
C PHE A 41 -7.42 -1.41 4.34
N PHE A 42 -8.72 -1.62 4.63
CA PHE A 42 -9.18 -2.90 5.16
C PHE A 42 -8.98 -4.05 4.17
N ALA A 43 -9.26 -3.82 2.89
CA ALA A 43 -9.02 -4.83 1.85
C ALA A 43 -7.53 -5.18 1.74
N ILE A 44 -6.64 -4.17 1.75
CA ILE A 44 -5.19 -4.33 1.77
C ILE A 44 -4.74 -5.13 2.99
N SER A 45 -5.20 -4.78 4.20
CA SER A 45 -4.85 -5.51 5.42
C SER A 45 -5.22 -6.99 5.32
N ALA A 46 -6.46 -7.28 4.86
CA ALA A 46 -6.91 -8.66 4.69
C ALA A 46 -6.01 -9.47 3.74
N THR A 47 -5.66 -8.90 2.58
CA THR A 47 -4.79 -9.59 1.61
C THR A 47 -3.34 -9.72 2.10
N LEU A 48 -2.81 -8.74 2.84
CA LEU A 48 -1.48 -8.83 3.45
C LEU A 48 -1.41 -10.01 4.45
N ARG A 49 -2.45 -10.20 5.27
CA ARG A 49 -2.53 -11.34 6.20
C ARG A 49 -2.64 -12.68 5.47
N GLN A 50 -3.34 -12.72 4.34
CA GLN A 50 -3.41 -13.91 3.49
C GLN A 50 -2.04 -14.25 2.89
N LEU A 51 -1.30 -13.25 2.40
CA LEU A 51 0.05 -13.44 1.89
C LEU A 51 1.02 -13.88 2.98
N ASP A 52 0.94 -13.32 4.19
CA ASP A 52 1.76 -13.74 5.34
C ASP A 52 1.51 -15.21 5.70
N SER A 53 0.23 -15.60 5.75
CA SER A 53 -0.16 -17.00 5.97
C SER A 53 0.39 -17.92 4.88
N ALA A 54 0.41 -17.46 3.62
CA ALA A 54 0.93 -18.22 2.50
C ALA A 54 2.47 -18.27 2.47
N GLU A 55 3.16 -17.23 2.95
CA GLU A 55 4.62 -17.24 3.14
C GLU A 55 5.04 -18.30 4.16
N GLY A 56 4.24 -18.47 5.21
CA GLY A 56 4.44 -19.47 6.26
C GLY A 56 4.06 -20.91 5.89
N ASP A 57 3.36 -21.14 4.78
CA ASP A 57 2.97 -22.50 4.33
C ASP A 57 4.09 -23.14 3.48
N PRO A 58 4.73 -24.24 3.94
CA PRO A 58 5.76 -24.93 3.18
C PRO A 58 5.33 -25.38 1.77
N ARG A 59 4.03 -25.62 1.56
CA ARG A 59 3.48 -26.07 0.26
C ARG A 59 3.45 -24.94 -0.76
N LEU A 60 3.31 -23.70 -0.31
CA LEU A 60 3.20 -22.50 -1.15
C LEU A 60 4.54 -21.78 -1.32
N GLN A 61 5.55 -22.15 -0.52
CA GLN A 61 6.87 -21.53 -0.51
C GLN A 61 7.54 -21.43 -1.91
N PRO A 62 7.48 -22.45 -2.80
CA PRO A 62 8.03 -22.33 -4.15
C PRO A 62 7.32 -21.27 -5.01
N SER A 63 5.99 -21.16 -4.89
CA SER A 63 5.20 -20.13 -5.60
C SER A 63 5.45 -18.75 -5.01
N PHE A 64 5.56 -18.65 -3.68
CA PHE A 64 5.84 -17.40 -2.98
C PHE A 64 7.19 -16.80 -3.38
N TYR A 65 8.21 -17.64 -3.58
CA TYR A 65 9.52 -17.19 -4.04
C TYR A 65 9.44 -16.38 -5.36
N ARG A 66 8.51 -16.71 -6.26
CA ARG A 66 8.33 -16.03 -7.55
C ARG A 66 7.82 -14.60 -7.44
N ILE A 67 7.17 -14.25 -6.34
CA ILE A 67 6.58 -12.92 -6.12
C ILE A 67 7.34 -12.10 -5.08
N ARG A 68 8.40 -12.64 -4.49
CA ARG A 68 9.09 -12.04 -3.35
C ARG A 68 9.60 -10.62 -3.64
N GLU A 69 10.11 -10.39 -4.84
CA GLU A 69 10.59 -9.06 -5.25
C GLU A 69 9.43 -8.05 -5.38
N ASP A 70 8.32 -8.48 -6.01
CA ASP A 70 7.13 -7.65 -6.14
C ASP A 70 6.54 -7.30 -4.77
N VAL A 71 6.44 -8.28 -3.87
CA VAL A 71 5.99 -8.08 -2.48
C VAL A 71 6.92 -7.09 -1.78
N GLY A 72 8.24 -7.23 -1.96
CA GLY A 72 9.20 -6.32 -1.36
C GLY A 72 9.05 -4.86 -1.83
N LEU A 73 8.84 -4.65 -3.13
CA LEU A 73 8.59 -3.32 -3.68
C LEU A 73 7.27 -2.75 -3.18
N LEU A 74 6.21 -3.56 -3.23
CA LEU A 74 4.87 -3.18 -2.76
C LEU A 74 4.89 -2.75 -1.30
N CYS A 75 5.52 -3.54 -0.43
CA CYS A 75 5.59 -3.23 1.00
C CYS A 75 6.26 -1.88 1.26
N ARG A 76 7.38 -1.59 0.59
CA ARG A 76 8.07 -0.29 0.75
C ARG A 76 7.24 0.88 0.25
N SER A 77 6.60 0.72 -0.91
CA SER A 77 5.73 1.75 -1.50
C SER A 77 4.49 2.03 -0.63
N LEU A 78 3.84 0.97 -0.15
CA LEU A 78 2.71 1.07 0.77
C LEU A 78 3.13 1.66 2.13
N GLN A 79 4.30 1.30 2.67
CA GLN A 79 4.85 1.89 3.90
C GLN A 79 5.04 3.41 3.76
N THR A 80 5.56 3.90 2.63
CA THR A 80 5.66 5.34 2.36
C THR A 80 4.28 6.00 2.39
N THR A 81 3.29 5.39 1.72
CA THR A 81 1.92 5.92 1.68
C THR A 81 1.26 5.96 3.05
N VAL A 82 1.39 4.90 3.85
CA VAL A 82 0.84 4.84 5.21
C VAL A 82 1.56 5.83 6.13
N GLY A 83 2.88 5.96 6.00
CA GLY A 83 3.69 6.94 6.72
C GLY A 83 3.22 8.38 6.46
N ASP A 84 2.88 8.72 5.22
CA ASP A 84 2.32 10.03 4.88
C ASP A 84 0.95 10.28 5.52
N VAL A 85 0.09 9.25 5.58
CA VAL A 85 -1.21 9.32 6.28
C VAL A 85 -1.01 9.54 7.78
N PHE A 86 -0.07 8.84 8.41
CA PHE A 86 0.26 9.06 9.83
C PHE A 86 0.88 10.44 10.08
N ALA A 87 1.74 10.92 9.18
CA ALA A 87 2.27 12.28 9.25
C ALA A 87 1.16 13.33 9.11
N MET A 88 0.14 13.08 8.28
CA MET A 88 -1.06 13.92 8.22
C MET A 88 -1.81 13.92 9.56
N PHE A 89 -2.03 12.76 10.19
CA PHE A 89 -2.67 12.69 11.51
C PHE A 89 -1.89 13.47 12.56
N ALA A 90 -0.57 13.35 12.60
CA ALA A 90 0.27 14.10 13.52
C ALA A 90 0.09 15.62 13.35
N ARG A 91 0.12 16.11 12.11
CA ARG A 91 -0.09 17.54 11.79
C ARG A 91 -1.48 18.05 12.18
N SER A 92 -2.49 17.18 12.25
CA SER A 92 -3.86 17.55 12.64
C SER A 92 -4.02 17.93 14.13
N ARG A 93 -2.95 17.75 14.93
CA ARG A 93 -2.90 18.22 16.33
C ARG A 93 -2.77 19.74 16.42
N ASP A 94 -2.05 20.34 15.46
CA ASP A 94 -1.72 21.77 15.45
C ASP A 94 -2.44 22.54 14.34
N ARG A 95 -2.95 21.84 13.31
CA ARG A 95 -3.61 22.42 12.13
C ARG A 95 -5.01 21.86 11.95
N SER A 96 -5.85 22.59 11.22
CA SER A 96 -7.21 22.12 10.92
C SER A 96 -7.17 20.81 10.10
N ARG A 97 -8.10 19.91 10.38
CA ARG A 97 -8.22 18.61 9.67
C ARG A 97 -8.43 18.81 8.17
N GLN A 98 -9.15 19.85 7.78
CA GLN A 98 -9.38 20.20 6.37
C GLN A 98 -8.05 20.52 5.68
N MET A 99 -7.24 21.40 6.27
CA MET A 99 -5.96 21.82 5.69
C MET A 99 -5.00 20.65 5.53
N VAL A 100 -4.81 19.82 6.58
CA VAL A 100 -3.85 18.71 6.47
C VAL A 100 -4.34 17.62 5.51
N TRP A 101 -5.66 17.43 5.38
CA TRP A 101 -6.24 16.53 4.37
C TRP A 101 -5.99 17.05 2.95
N GLU A 102 -6.25 18.33 2.72
CA GLU A 102 -5.96 18.99 1.44
C GLU A 102 -4.47 18.96 1.10
N ASP A 103 -3.58 19.23 2.08
CA ASP A 103 -2.14 19.13 1.91
C ASP A 103 -1.71 17.71 1.49
N LEU A 104 -2.25 16.67 2.13
CA LEU A 104 -1.97 15.27 1.77
C LEU A 104 -2.45 14.97 0.34
N GLN A 105 -3.69 15.35 0.02
CA GLN A 105 -4.23 15.14 -1.33
C GLN A 105 -3.44 15.92 -2.37
N HIS A 106 -3.01 17.15 -2.07
CA HIS A 106 -2.22 17.97 -2.98
C HIS A 106 -0.86 17.34 -3.25
N LYS A 107 -0.10 17.00 -2.20
CA LYS A 107 1.17 16.26 -2.33
C LYS A 107 1.02 15.04 -3.22
N MET A 108 0.02 14.20 -2.92
CA MET A 108 -0.14 12.94 -3.62
C MET A 108 -0.56 13.12 -5.09
N ASN A 109 -1.53 14.01 -5.36
CA ASN A 109 -2.04 14.21 -6.72
C ASN A 109 -1.10 15.03 -7.60
N GLN A 110 -0.43 16.05 -7.06
CA GLN A 110 0.33 17.02 -7.85
C GLN A 110 1.82 16.65 -7.92
N ASP A 111 2.43 16.30 -6.79
CA ASP A 111 3.88 16.05 -6.76
C ASP A 111 4.21 14.63 -7.24
N GLU A 112 3.30 13.69 -6.98
CA GLU A 112 3.52 12.26 -7.22
C GLU A 112 2.55 11.67 -8.26
N GLY A 113 1.60 12.46 -8.77
CA GLY A 113 0.73 12.12 -9.91
C GLY A 113 -0.45 11.17 -9.64
N GLU A 114 -0.57 10.62 -8.43
CA GLU A 114 -1.69 9.74 -8.05
C GLU A 114 -2.22 10.09 -6.67
N GLY A 115 -3.54 10.28 -6.53
CA GLY A 115 -4.18 10.53 -5.24
C GLY A 115 -4.22 9.32 -4.33
N LEU A 116 -4.45 9.54 -3.03
CA LEU A 116 -4.44 8.48 -2.01
C LEU A 116 -5.31 7.28 -2.38
N LEU A 117 -6.55 7.51 -2.83
CA LEU A 117 -7.48 6.42 -3.14
C LEU A 117 -6.99 5.55 -4.29
N ASP A 118 -6.45 6.15 -5.34
CA ASP A 118 -6.02 5.42 -6.54
C ASP A 118 -4.75 4.59 -6.27
N ARG A 119 -3.84 5.11 -5.44
CA ARG A 119 -2.69 4.33 -4.93
C ARG A 119 -3.14 3.08 -4.17
N LEU A 120 -4.11 3.23 -3.27
CA LEU A 120 -4.60 2.09 -2.49
C LEU A 120 -5.29 1.06 -3.38
N ARG A 121 -6.02 1.49 -4.42
CA ARG A 121 -6.57 0.59 -5.43
C ARG A 121 -5.47 -0.13 -6.23
N CYS A 122 -4.40 0.58 -6.60
CA CYS A 122 -3.23 -0.02 -7.22
C CYS A 122 -2.61 -1.10 -6.31
N TYR A 123 -2.32 -0.79 -5.05
CA TYR A 123 -1.77 -1.77 -4.10
C TYR A 123 -2.68 -2.97 -3.91
N ARG A 124 -3.99 -2.76 -3.74
CA ARG A 124 -4.97 -3.84 -3.63
C ARG A 124 -4.97 -4.73 -4.88
N GLY A 125 -4.99 -4.12 -6.07
CA GLY A 125 -4.97 -4.84 -7.34
C GLY A 125 -3.73 -5.71 -7.47
N VAL A 126 -2.55 -5.16 -7.15
CA VAL A 126 -1.29 -5.89 -7.17
C VAL A 126 -1.30 -7.00 -6.12
N LEU A 127 -1.65 -6.72 -4.86
CA LEU A 127 -1.72 -7.72 -3.78
C LEU A 127 -2.59 -8.90 -4.17
N GLN A 128 -3.77 -8.64 -4.73
CA GLN A 128 -4.67 -9.69 -5.18
C GLN A 128 -4.04 -10.52 -6.32
N ALA A 129 -3.41 -9.87 -7.29
CA ALA A 129 -2.74 -10.56 -8.40
C ALA A 129 -1.54 -11.40 -7.92
N LEU A 130 -0.77 -10.92 -6.94
CA LEU A 130 0.33 -11.67 -6.34
C LEU A 130 -0.19 -12.88 -5.55
N PHE A 131 -1.27 -12.71 -4.80
CA PHE A 131 -1.91 -13.83 -4.10
C PHE A 131 -2.45 -14.88 -5.08
N ASP A 132 -3.05 -14.45 -6.20
CA ASP A 132 -3.48 -15.34 -7.28
C ASP A 132 -2.31 -16.19 -7.81
N VAL A 133 -1.13 -15.58 -8.04
CA VAL A 133 0.10 -16.31 -8.44
C VAL A 133 0.50 -17.35 -7.40
N VAL A 134 0.41 -17.03 -6.11
CA VAL A 134 0.76 -17.97 -5.04
C VAL A 134 -0.14 -19.21 -5.06
N ILE A 135 -1.43 -19.02 -5.29
CA ILE A 135 -2.41 -20.13 -5.38
C ILE A 135 -2.47 -20.78 -6.78
N GLY A 136 -1.51 -20.47 -7.66
CA GLY A 136 -1.34 -21.12 -8.97
C GLY A 136 -2.17 -20.53 -10.11
N ARG A 137 -2.77 -19.35 -9.92
CA ARG A 137 -3.50 -18.61 -10.97
C ARG A 137 -2.60 -17.56 -11.60
N TRP A 138 -2.79 -17.32 -12.90
CA TRP A 138 -1.99 -16.33 -13.64
C TRP A 138 -2.90 -15.24 -14.19
N PRO A 139 -3.08 -14.13 -13.47
CA PRO A 139 -3.92 -13.04 -13.92
C PRO A 139 -3.26 -12.32 -15.10
N SER A 140 -4.02 -12.12 -16.17
CA SER A 140 -3.55 -11.43 -17.39
C SER A 140 -3.14 -9.97 -17.13
N SER A 141 -3.67 -9.36 -16.07
CA SER A 141 -3.35 -7.99 -15.63
C SER A 141 -2.03 -7.87 -14.88
N LEU A 142 -1.34 -8.97 -14.54
CA LEU A 142 -0.16 -8.93 -13.66
C LEU A 142 0.97 -8.04 -14.20
N VAL A 143 1.24 -8.10 -15.50
CA VAL A 143 2.30 -7.30 -16.15
C VAL A 143 1.99 -5.81 -16.03
N GLU A 144 0.74 -5.43 -16.27
CA GLU A 144 0.30 -4.04 -16.19
C GLU A 144 0.30 -3.54 -14.74
N LEU A 145 -0.18 -4.36 -13.79
CA LEU A 145 -0.18 -4.04 -12.36
C LEU A 145 1.24 -3.86 -11.81
N ARG A 146 2.21 -4.69 -12.24
CA ARG A 146 3.63 -4.51 -11.90
C ARG A 146 4.18 -3.19 -12.42
N ARG A 147 3.83 -2.81 -13.65
CA ARG A 147 4.24 -1.53 -14.25
C ARG A 147 3.66 -0.34 -13.49
N GLN A 148 2.39 -0.40 -13.12
CA GLN A 148 1.74 0.63 -12.30
C GLN A 148 2.42 0.78 -10.94
N LEU A 149 2.68 -0.34 -10.25
CA LEU A 149 3.40 -0.32 -8.98
C LEU A 149 4.81 0.28 -9.12
N ALA A 150 5.56 -0.11 -10.15
CA ALA A 150 6.91 0.40 -10.38
C ALA A 150 6.91 1.92 -10.61
N ASN A 151 5.96 2.43 -11.40
CA ASN A 151 5.79 3.86 -11.63
C ASN A 151 5.45 4.61 -10.35
N LEU A 152 4.49 4.08 -9.56
CA LEU A 152 4.10 4.67 -8.28
C LEU A 152 5.26 4.69 -7.28
N ALA A 153 5.99 3.58 -7.17
CA ALA A 153 7.16 3.49 -6.30
C ALA A 153 8.26 4.48 -6.73
N ALA A 154 8.50 4.63 -8.04
CA ALA A 154 9.45 5.59 -8.56
C ALA A 154 9.04 7.03 -8.26
N ALA A 155 7.75 7.39 -8.41
CA ALA A 155 7.22 8.70 -8.07
C ALA A 155 7.39 9.03 -6.58
N GLN A 156 7.30 8.03 -5.70
CA GLN A 156 7.55 8.14 -4.26
C GLN A 156 9.03 8.18 -3.88
N GLY A 157 9.95 8.05 -4.84
CA GLY A 157 11.39 7.92 -4.58
C GLY A 157 11.77 6.59 -3.92
N VAL A 158 10.91 5.57 -3.97
CA VAL A 158 11.18 4.24 -3.43
C VAL A 158 12.03 3.46 -4.43
N PRO A 159 13.26 3.03 -4.06
CA PRO A 159 14.11 2.30 -4.98
C PRO A 159 13.53 0.91 -5.29
N SER A 160 13.49 0.60 -6.58
CA SER A 160 13.38 -0.79 -7.05
C SER A 160 14.60 -1.54 -6.53
N SER A 161 14.41 -2.75 -5.99
CA SER A 161 15.54 -3.55 -5.49
C SER A 161 16.37 -4.09 -6.66
N SER A 162 17.15 -3.22 -7.29
CA SER A 162 18.19 -3.54 -8.25
C SER A 162 19.44 -2.76 -7.88
N SER A 163 20.17 -3.30 -6.90
CA SER A 163 21.60 -3.10 -6.72
C SER A 163 22.23 -4.39 -6.19
N GLY A 164 21.95 -5.48 -6.90
CA GLY A 164 22.93 -6.56 -7.01
C GLY A 164 24.02 -6.08 -7.96
N ARG A 165 25.05 -5.44 -7.40
CA ARG A 165 26.33 -5.20 -8.07
C ARG A 165 26.87 -6.56 -8.51
N TYR A 166 26.69 -6.91 -9.80
CA TYR A 166 27.68 -7.70 -10.49
C TYR A 166 28.90 -6.79 -10.66
N ILE A 167 29.88 -6.95 -9.77
CA ILE A 167 31.25 -6.55 -10.05
C ILE A 167 32.02 -7.86 -10.16
N THR A 168 32.62 -8.00 -11.34
CA THR A 168 33.49 -9.05 -11.87
C THR A 168 34.53 -9.56 -10.89
#